data_AF-A0A1B8TUT5-F1
#
_entry.id   AF-A0A1B8TUT5-F1
#
_cell.length_a   1.000
_cell.length_b   1.000
_cell.length_c   1.000
_cell.angle_alpha   90.00
_cell.angle_beta   90.00
_cell.angle_gamma   90.00
#
_symmetry.space_group_name_H-M   'P 1'
#
loop_
_entity.id
_entity.type
_entity.pdbx_description
1 polymer ?
#
loop_
_entity_poly.entity_id
_entity_poly.type
_entity_poly.pdbx_seq_one_letter_code
_entity_poly.pdbx_strand_id
1 'polypeptide(L)'
;MKKTAIILILLTGFFTSCKGEKKEVKKADTVKEITISKDLKWSERMALSIMKRFPKASDVDNHKKLNWNYKHGLLALSFEKLYKKTGDEKYFEYEKGYADELIDSTGTILNYDLEKYNIDNINAGKILFFLYEKTKEERYLTAIKTLRKQLKTHPRTNSGGLWHKKIYPNQMWLDGLYMGQPFLARYISEYEDGKNFDDVAHQFELIYNKTLDKKTGLLLHAWDESKQMGWADKTTGKSPNFWSRSLGWYVMALVDVLDYFPENHPKRDILIQQLNDLSSALVKVQDKTGNWYQVPNFPGREGNYLESSGTAMFAYAFAKGVKKGYLPSEFNEAANKAFDGLVKELVKVDQDGEVHLTQTCKGAGLGGNPYRDASYEYYINEAKRVNNLHGTGPFILAALELNR
;
A
#
# COMPACT_ATOMS: atom_id res chain seq x y z
N MET A 1 -56.29 -35.66 63.81
CA MET A 1 -56.26 -35.67 62.32
C MET A 1 -55.62 -36.95 61.80
N LYS A 2 -55.77 -37.26 60.50
CA LYS A 2 -54.85 -38.13 59.70
C LYS A 2 -53.46 -37.43 59.61
N LYS A 3 -52.30 -37.99 59.24
CA LYS A 3 -51.73 -39.33 58.92
C LYS A 3 -50.18 -39.14 58.98
N THR A 4 -49.24 -40.10 58.96
CA THR A 4 -49.16 -41.58 59.04
C THR A 4 -47.70 -41.92 59.48
N ALA A 5 -47.40 -43.12 59.97
CA ALA A 5 -46.00 -43.52 60.28
C ALA A 5 -45.12 -43.66 59.02
N ILE A 6 -43.85 -43.27 59.10
CA ILE A 6 -42.86 -43.44 58.02
C ILE A 6 -42.05 -44.72 58.26
N ILE A 7 -42.01 -45.59 57.25
CA ILE A 7 -41.30 -46.88 57.28
C ILE A 7 -39.89 -46.68 56.71
N LEU A 8 -38.89 -47.25 57.38
CA LEU A 8 -37.51 -47.31 56.88
C LEU A 8 -37.41 -48.42 55.81
N ILE A 9 -37.05 -48.07 54.58
CA ILE A 9 -36.79 -49.03 53.50
C ILE A 9 -35.35 -48.82 53.01
N LEU A 10 -34.50 -49.83 53.19
CA LEU A 10 -33.23 -49.91 52.45
C LEU A 10 -33.55 -50.25 51.00
N LEU A 11 -32.95 -49.52 50.06
CA LEU A 11 -32.90 -49.87 48.65
C LEU A 11 -31.45 -49.91 48.20
N THR A 12 -31.03 -51.08 47.72
CA THR A 12 -29.66 -51.37 47.30
C THR A 12 -29.35 -50.75 45.94
N GLY A 13 -28.10 -50.35 45.73
CA GLY A 13 -27.69 -49.62 44.54
C GLY A 13 -27.53 -50.50 43.30
N PHE A 14 -27.91 -49.96 42.14
CA PHE A 14 -27.48 -50.42 40.82
C PHE A 14 -26.99 -49.21 40.01
N PHE A 15 -25.68 -48.99 39.97
CA PHE A 15 -25.07 -48.02 39.05
C PHE A 15 -24.83 -48.68 37.69
N THR A 16 -25.69 -48.40 36.72
CA THR A 16 -25.48 -48.81 35.32
C THR A 16 -24.41 -47.93 34.66
N SER A 17 -23.32 -48.56 34.20
CA SER A 17 -22.20 -47.83 33.60
C SER A 17 -22.45 -47.50 32.12
N CYS A 18 -23.08 -46.36 31.86
CA CYS A 18 -23.16 -45.80 30.51
C CYS A 18 -21.80 -45.23 30.08
N LYS A 19 -21.02 -46.00 29.33
CA LYS A 19 -19.82 -45.51 28.62
C LYS A 19 -20.23 -44.50 27.56
N GLY A 20 -20.17 -43.21 27.89
CA GLY A 20 -20.22 -42.14 26.89
C GLY A 20 -18.94 -42.13 26.06
N GLU A 21 -19.05 -42.34 24.74
CA GLU A 21 -17.91 -42.18 23.83
C GLU A 21 -17.45 -40.73 23.82
N LYS A 22 -16.24 -40.48 24.35
CA LYS A 22 -15.55 -39.21 24.12
C LYS A 22 -15.11 -39.16 22.66
N LYS A 23 -15.90 -38.52 21.80
CA LYS A 23 -15.41 -38.06 20.49
C LYS A 23 -14.20 -37.16 20.73
N GLU A 24 -13.01 -37.64 20.35
CA GLU A 24 -11.82 -36.82 20.37
C GLU A 24 -12.00 -35.64 19.41
N VAL A 25 -11.89 -34.42 19.95
CA VAL A 25 -11.82 -33.22 19.13
C VAL A 25 -10.46 -33.24 18.43
N LYS A 26 -10.44 -33.70 17.18
CA LYS A 26 -9.25 -33.65 16.33
C LYS A 26 -8.79 -32.19 16.18
N LYS A 27 -7.77 -31.78 16.94
CA LYS A 27 -6.94 -30.61 16.61
C LYS A 27 -6.15 -30.95 15.35
N ALA A 28 -6.76 -30.69 14.20
CA ALA A 28 -6.19 -30.92 12.88
C ALA A 28 -5.94 -29.59 12.16
N ASP A 29 -5.07 -28.76 12.76
CA ASP A 29 -4.44 -27.59 12.12
C ASP A 29 -2.94 -27.60 12.42
N THR A 30 -2.26 -28.65 11.95
CA THR A 30 -0.82 -28.59 11.72
C THR A 30 -0.56 -27.60 10.59
N VAL A 31 -0.31 -26.34 10.96
CA VAL A 31 0.16 -25.31 10.03
C VAL A 31 1.34 -25.88 9.25
N LYS A 32 1.20 -26.02 7.93
CA LYS A 32 2.29 -26.50 7.08
C LYS A 32 3.47 -25.55 7.21
N GLU A 33 4.62 -26.07 7.60
CA GLU A 33 5.83 -25.29 7.73
C GLU A 33 6.20 -24.64 6.39
N ILE A 34 6.31 -23.31 6.37
CA ILE A 34 6.59 -22.57 5.14
C ILE A 34 8.10 -22.59 4.89
N THR A 35 8.53 -23.55 4.08
CA THR A 35 9.90 -23.64 3.55
C THR A 35 10.13 -22.61 2.46
N ILE A 36 11.19 -21.80 2.58
CA ILE A 36 11.48 -20.69 1.67
C ILE A 36 12.76 -21.02 0.89
N SER A 37 12.62 -21.73 -0.23
CA SER A 37 13.79 -22.09 -1.03
C SER A 37 14.50 -20.85 -1.58
N LYS A 38 15.84 -20.90 -1.59
CA LYS A 38 16.72 -19.91 -2.23
C LYS A 38 16.49 -19.80 -3.75
N ASP A 39 15.96 -20.85 -4.37
CA ASP A 39 15.80 -20.98 -5.83
C ASP A 39 14.49 -20.34 -6.34
N LEU A 40 13.59 -19.98 -5.42
CA LEU A 40 12.37 -19.21 -5.71
C LEU A 40 12.69 -17.74 -6.03
N LYS A 41 11.78 -17.09 -6.74
CA LYS A 41 11.88 -15.65 -7.07
C LYS A 41 11.81 -14.78 -5.81
N TRP A 42 12.51 -13.65 -5.78
CA TRP A 42 12.50 -12.71 -4.65
C TRP A 42 11.09 -12.20 -4.31
N SER A 43 10.25 -12.03 -5.33
CA SER A 43 8.81 -11.79 -5.19
C SER A 43 8.13 -12.85 -4.30
N GLU A 44 8.27 -14.12 -4.65
CA GLU A 44 7.72 -15.26 -3.89
C GLU A 44 8.37 -15.39 -2.51
N ARG A 45 9.71 -15.32 -2.43
CA ARG A 45 10.46 -15.47 -1.18
C ARG A 45 10.06 -14.41 -0.16
N MET A 46 9.88 -13.15 -0.56
CA MET A 46 9.37 -12.08 0.31
C MET A 46 7.93 -12.38 0.77
N ALA A 47 7.05 -12.80 -0.14
CA ALA A 47 5.66 -13.14 0.19
C ALA A 47 5.58 -14.30 1.21
N LEU A 48 6.26 -15.41 0.94
CA LEU A 48 6.32 -16.57 1.84
C LEU A 48 6.92 -16.21 3.21
N SER A 49 7.93 -15.33 3.24
CA SER A 49 8.48 -14.80 4.50
C SER A 49 7.44 -13.99 5.29
N ILE A 50 6.57 -13.24 4.61
CA ILE A 50 5.48 -12.49 5.26
C ILE A 50 4.39 -13.45 5.76
N MET A 51 3.99 -14.45 4.97
CA MET A 51 3.04 -15.50 5.39
C MET A 51 3.56 -16.32 6.58
N LYS A 52 4.87 -16.61 6.62
CA LYS A 52 5.53 -17.36 7.71
C LYS A 52 5.49 -16.60 9.04
N ARG A 53 5.78 -15.29 9.00
CA ARG A 53 5.69 -14.39 10.16
C ARG A 53 4.25 -14.08 10.58
N PHE A 54 3.35 -13.97 9.61
CA PHE A 54 1.97 -13.54 9.78
C PHE A 54 1.05 -14.40 8.89
N PRO A 55 0.47 -15.50 9.43
CA PRO A 55 -0.43 -16.37 8.66
C PRO A 55 -1.68 -15.68 8.09
N LYS A 56 -2.02 -14.49 8.60
CA LYS A 56 -3.05 -13.59 8.06
C LYS A 56 -2.45 -12.25 7.62
N ALA A 57 -2.92 -11.73 6.49
CA ALA A 57 -2.55 -10.43 5.97
C ALA A 57 -2.96 -9.24 6.87
N SER A 58 -3.95 -9.44 7.74
CA SER A 58 -4.50 -8.48 8.71
C SER A 58 -3.64 -8.27 9.96
N ASP A 59 -2.82 -9.26 10.34
CA ASP A 59 -1.98 -9.24 11.55
C ASP A 59 -0.61 -8.54 11.33
N VAL A 60 -0.25 -8.26 10.08
CA VAL A 60 1.05 -7.68 9.68
C VAL A 60 1.24 -6.28 10.29
N ASP A 61 2.49 -5.86 10.54
CA ASP A 61 2.84 -4.71 11.40
C ASP A 61 2.34 -4.83 12.87
N ASN A 62 1.78 -5.97 13.31
CA ASN A 62 1.29 -6.25 14.67
C ASN A 62 0.22 -5.27 15.18
N HIS A 63 -0.82 -5.00 14.40
CA HIS A 63 -1.92 -4.12 14.82
C HIS A 63 -2.83 -4.80 15.86
N LYS A 64 -2.97 -4.20 17.06
CA LYS A 64 -3.84 -4.71 18.15
C LYS A 64 -5.35 -4.77 17.81
N LYS A 65 -5.76 -4.30 16.64
CA LYS A 65 -7.14 -4.29 16.12
C LYS A 65 -7.10 -4.35 14.59
N LEU A 66 -8.05 -5.08 14.00
CA LEU A 66 -8.30 -5.08 12.56
C LEU A 66 -8.50 -3.65 12.03
N ASN A 67 -7.82 -3.31 10.94
CA ASN A 67 -7.73 -1.93 10.46
C ASN A 67 -7.74 -1.86 8.93
N TRP A 68 -8.78 -1.23 8.36
CA TRP A 68 -8.81 -0.89 6.93
C TRP A 68 -7.81 0.23 6.61
N ASN A 69 -6.70 -0.09 5.93
CA ASN A 69 -5.63 0.87 5.69
C ASN A 69 -4.80 0.59 4.42
N TYR A 70 -4.30 1.66 3.80
CA TYR A 70 -3.54 1.62 2.54
C TYR A 70 -2.36 0.65 2.52
N LYS A 71 -1.63 0.48 3.63
CA LYS A 71 -0.42 -0.35 3.67
C LYS A 71 -0.73 -1.83 3.51
N HIS A 72 -1.81 -2.28 4.14
CA HIS A 72 -2.24 -3.68 4.04
C HIS A 72 -2.92 -3.92 2.69
N GLY A 73 -3.70 -2.97 2.20
CA GLY A 73 -4.26 -3.01 0.84
C GLY A 73 -3.19 -3.04 -0.27
N LEU A 74 -2.05 -2.37 -0.07
CA LEU A 74 -0.87 -2.46 -0.95
C LEU A 74 -0.19 -3.83 -0.89
N LEU A 75 -0.07 -4.43 0.31
CA LEU A 75 0.45 -5.78 0.45
C LEU A 75 -0.47 -6.78 -0.25
N ALA A 76 -1.78 -6.73 0.03
CA ALA A 76 -2.79 -7.56 -0.63
C ALA A 76 -2.75 -7.37 -2.17
N LEU A 77 -2.59 -6.14 -2.67
CA LEU A 77 -2.39 -5.85 -4.10
C LEU A 77 -1.11 -6.50 -4.67
N SER A 78 -0.03 -6.59 -3.90
CA SER A 78 1.18 -7.32 -4.33
C SER A 78 0.98 -8.85 -4.36
N PHE A 79 0.10 -9.37 -3.48
CA PHE A 79 -0.33 -10.78 -3.50
C PHE A 79 -1.32 -11.05 -4.66
N GLU A 80 -2.20 -10.11 -5.02
CA GLU A 80 -3.03 -10.15 -6.24
C GLU A 80 -2.15 -10.34 -7.49
N LYS A 81 -1.04 -9.60 -7.56
CA LYS A 81 -0.12 -9.68 -8.71
C LYS A 81 0.72 -10.97 -8.68
N LEU A 82 1.10 -11.48 -7.51
CA LEU A 82 1.72 -12.81 -7.35
C LEU A 82 0.79 -13.92 -7.82
N TYR A 83 -0.48 -13.90 -7.39
CA TYR A 83 -1.48 -14.86 -7.86
C TYR A 83 -1.62 -14.82 -9.38
N LYS A 84 -1.81 -13.63 -9.96
CA LYS A 84 -1.92 -13.46 -11.43
C LYS A 84 -0.66 -13.83 -12.21
N LYS A 85 0.51 -13.89 -11.57
CA LYS A 85 1.79 -14.33 -12.16
C LYS A 85 2.06 -15.83 -12.02
N THR A 86 1.54 -16.48 -10.98
CA THR A 86 1.89 -17.86 -10.60
C THR A 86 0.75 -18.86 -10.71
N GLY A 87 -0.50 -18.41 -10.63
CA GLY A 87 -1.68 -19.27 -10.48
C GLY A 87 -1.82 -19.92 -9.09
N ASP A 88 -0.94 -19.60 -8.13
CA ASP A 88 -0.90 -20.28 -6.85
C ASP A 88 -1.90 -19.67 -5.85
N GLU A 89 -3.02 -20.37 -5.64
CA GLU A 89 -4.15 -19.94 -4.80
C GLU A 89 -3.75 -19.54 -3.37
N LYS A 90 -2.57 -19.94 -2.84
CA LYS A 90 -2.10 -19.47 -1.52
C LYS A 90 -2.02 -17.94 -1.45
N TYR A 91 -1.72 -17.28 -2.57
CA TYR A 91 -1.61 -15.83 -2.63
C TYR A 91 -2.97 -15.14 -2.75
N PHE A 92 -3.93 -15.75 -3.47
CA PHE A 92 -5.31 -15.29 -3.56
C PHE A 92 -6.03 -15.39 -2.21
N GLU A 93 -5.90 -16.51 -1.50
CA GLU A 93 -6.52 -16.67 -0.17
C GLU A 93 -5.93 -15.70 0.87
N TYR A 94 -4.65 -15.34 0.75
CA TYR A 94 -4.01 -14.34 1.62
C TYR A 94 -4.49 -12.90 1.32
N GLU A 95 -4.69 -12.56 0.05
CA GLU A 95 -5.34 -11.31 -0.39
C GLU A 95 -6.81 -11.25 0.10
N LYS A 96 -7.58 -12.29 -0.20
CA LYS A 96 -9.01 -12.40 0.13
C LYS A 96 -9.23 -12.37 1.64
N GLY A 97 -8.40 -13.05 2.43
CA GLY A 97 -8.45 -13.04 3.88
C GLY A 97 -8.36 -11.65 4.51
N TYR A 98 -7.59 -10.73 3.92
CA TYR A 98 -7.56 -9.32 4.37
C TYR A 98 -8.92 -8.62 4.17
N ALA A 99 -9.57 -8.85 3.03
CA ALA A 99 -10.88 -8.29 2.74
C ALA A 99 -11.98 -8.96 3.58
N ASP A 100 -11.91 -10.28 3.79
CA ASP A 100 -12.93 -11.05 4.52
C ASP A 100 -13.03 -10.68 6.00
N GLU A 101 -11.92 -10.34 6.65
CA GLU A 101 -11.93 -9.88 8.06
C GLU A 101 -12.30 -8.39 8.22
N LEU A 102 -12.44 -7.64 7.11
CA LEU A 102 -12.71 -6.21 7.12
C LEU A 102 -13.98 -5.80 6.36
N ILE A 103 -14.63 -6.70 5.65
CA ILE A 103 -15.84 -6.42 4.87
C ILE A 103 -16.89 -7.48 5.18
N ASP A 104 -17.92 -7.09 5.93
CA ASP A 104 -18.98 -8.00 6.34
C ASP A 104 -19.89 -8.46 5.18
N SER A 105 -20.86 -9.32 5.47
CA SER A 105 -21.82 -9.85 4.49
C SER A 105 -22.70 -8.78 3.82
N THR A 106 -22.76 -7.55 4.36
CA THR A 106 -23.48 -6.42 3.76
C THR A 106 -22.60 -5.57 2.82
N GLY A 107 -21.28 -5.75 2.87
CA GLY A 107 -20.31 -4.86 2.22
C GLY A 107 -19.89 -3.67 3.08
N THR A 108 -20.18 -3.68 4.38
CA THR A 108 -19.76 -2.63 5.31
C THR A 108 -18.29 -2.82 5.67
N ILE A 109 -17.48 -1.79 5.44
CA ILE A 109 -16.04 -1.80 5.70
C ILE A 109 -15.77 -1.48 7.18
N LEU A 110 -15.16 -2.41 7.92
CA LEU A 110 -14.87 -2.27 9.34
C LEU A 110 -13.89 -1.11 9.62
N ASN A 111 -14.23 -0.28 10.61
CA ASN A 111 -13.47 0.91 11.02
C ASN A 111 -13.29 2.01 9.94
N TYR A 112 -13.95 1.88 8.79
CA TYR A 112 -14.05 2.94 7.78
C TYR A 112 -15.02 4.04 8.24
N ASP A 113 -14.68 5.29 7.92
CA ASP A 113 -15.50 6.46 8.24
C ASP A 113 -15.33 7.50 7.12
N LEU A 114 -16.40 7.69 6.36
CA LEU A 114 -16.46 8.64 5.24
C LEU A 114 -16.33 10.09 5.73
N GLU A 115 -16.82 10.43 6.93
CA GLU A 115 -16.80 11.79 7.46
C GLU A 115 -15.41 12.23 7.93
N LYS A 116 -14.42 11.34 7.97
CA LYS A 116 -13.01 11.72 8.09
C LYS A 116 -12.39 12.18 6.76
N TYR A 117 -13.04 11.89 5.62
CA TYR A 117 -12.53 12.08 4.25
C TYR A 117 -11.02 11.86 4.17
N ASN A 118 -10.58 10.63 4.42
CA ASN A 118 -9.18 10.24 4.45
C ASN A 118 -8.83 9.56 3.13
N ILE A 119 -7.95 10.14 2.29
CA ILE A 119 -7.64 9.56 0.98
C ILE A 119 -6.94 8.19 1.11
N ASP A 120 -6.16 7.96 2.17
CA ASP A 120 -5.55 6.67 2.50
C ASP A 120 -6.56 5.51 2.59
N ASN A 121 -7.81 5.79 2.97
CA ASN A 121 -8.85 4.77 3.08
C ASN A 121 -9.26 4.22 1.70
N ILE A 122 -8.94 4.92 0.60
CA ILE A 122 -9.28 4.50 -0.77
C ILE A 122 -8.32 3.44 -1.29
N ASN A 123 -7.03 3.48 -0.94
CA ASN A 123 -6.00 2.65 -1.58
C ASN A 123 -6.28 1.14 -1.47
N ALA A 124 -6.80 0.69 -0.33
CA ALA A 124 -7.13 -0.72 -0.11
C ALA A 124 -8.34 -1.19 -0.95
N GLY A 125 -9.14 -0.27 -1.51
CA GLY A 125 -10.20 -0.60 -2.44
C GLY A 125 -9.74 -1.19 -3.77
N LYS A 126 -8.44 -1.04 -4.13
CA LYS A 126 -7.88 -1.51 -5.40
C LYS A 126 -7.98 -3.03 -5.60
N ILE A 127 -7.89 -3.81 -4.52
CA ILE A 127 -7.98 -5.29 -4.56
C ILE A 127 -9.43 -5.75 -4.79
N LEU A 128 -10.40 -5.00 -4.26
CA LEU A 128 -11.81 -5.40 -4.22
C LEU A 128 -12.40 -5.61 -5.61
N PHE A 129 -11.92 -4.87 -6.60
CA PHE A 129 -12.33 -5.05 -7.99
C PHE A 129 -11.97 -6.45 -8.50
N PHE A 130 -10.77 -6.95 -8.21
CA PHE A 130 -10.37 -8.31 -8.60
C PHE A 130 -11.09 -9.38 -7.76
N LEU A 131 -11.24 -9.16 -6.46
CA LEU A 131 -12.03 -10.07 -5.62
C LEU A 131 -13.48 -10.19 -6.13
N TYR A 132 -14.12 -9.07 -6.51
CA TYR A 132 -15.43 -9.07 -7.14
C TYR A 132 -15.41 -9.74 -8.53
N GLU A 133 -14.42 -9.44 -9.37
CA GLU A 133 -14.22 -10.06 -10.68
C GLU A 133 -14.15 -11.59 -10.59
N LYS A 134 -13.39 -12.12 -9.63
CA LYS A 134 -13.10 -13.55 -9.41
C LYS A 134 -14.21 -14.31 -8.69
N THR A 135 -14.88 -13.71 -7.70
CA THR A 135 -15.85 -14.39 -6.82
C THR A 135 -17.32 -14.04 -7.07
N LYS A 136 -17.60 -12.90 -7.71
CA LYS A 136 -18.93 -12.28 -7.84
C LYS A 136 -19.64 -11.99 -6.50
N GLU A 137 -18.91 -11.89 -5.38
CA GLU A 137 -19.48 -11.52 -4.09
C GLU A 137 -19.86 -10.02 -4.04
N GLU A 138 -21.16 -9.70 -4.12
CA GLU A 138 -21.70 -8.33 -4.15
C GLU A 138 -21.25 -7.43 -2.98
N ARG A 139 -20.86 -8.01 -1.83
CA ARG A 139 -20.29 -7.23 -0.70
C ARG A 139 -19.04 -6.43 -1.11
N TYR A 140 -18.20 -6.96 -2.00
CA TYR A 140 -17.05 -6.24 -2.53
C TYR A 140 -17.49 -5.08 -3.44
N LEU A 141 -18.53 -5.28 -4.29
CA LEU A 141 -19.05 -4.20 -5.14
C LEU A 141 -19.71 -3.08 -4.32
N THR A 142 -20.40 -3.41 -3.22
CA THR A 142 -20.92 -2.43 -2.26
C THR A 142 -19.79 -1.64 -1.58
N ALA A 143 -18.70 -2.29 -1.19
CA ALA A 143 -17.52 -1.64 -0.64
C ALA A 143 -16.83 -0.71 -1.68
N ILE A 144 -16.65 -1.14 -2.93
CA ILE A 144 -16.13 -0.30 -4.03
C ILE A 144 -17.01 0.94 -4.24
N LYS A 145 -18.33 0.78 -4.35
CA LYS A 145 -19.29 1.90 -4.48
C LYS A 145 -19.23 2.87 -3.30
N THR A 146 -19.00 2.35 -2.08
CA THR A 146 -18.84 3.15 -0.85
C THR A 146 -17.56 3.98 -0.84
N LEU A 147 -16.45 3.45 -1.35
CA LEU A 147 -15.18 4.19 -1.51
C LEU A 147 -15.29 5.23 -2.64
N ARG A 148 -15.93 4.89 -3.77
CA ARG A 148 -16.25 5.86 -4.83
C ARG A 148 -17.09 7.03 -4.32
N LYS A 149 -18.05 6.78 -3.42
CA LYS A 149 -18.87 7.84 -2.80
C LYS A 149 -18.00 8.88 -2.06
N GLN A 150 -17.01 8.45 -1.27
CA GLN A 150 -16.08 9.37 -0.58
C GLN A 150 -15.26 10.20 -1.58
N LEU A 151 -14.91 9.67 -2.76
CA LEU A 151 -14.23 10.45 -3.81
C LEU A 151 -15.17 11.46 -4.49
N LYS A 152 -16.46 11.14 -4.63
CA LYS A 152 -17.45 12.04 -5.26
C LYS A 152 -17.76 13.26 -4.40
N THR A 153 -17.74 13.14 -3.08
CA THR A 153 -18.00 14.25 -2.13
C THR A 153 -16.74 14.74 -1.40
N HIS A 154 -15.54 14.38 -1.87
CA HIS A 154 -14.29 14.72 -1.20
C HIS A 154 -14.03 16.24 -1.18
N PRO A 155 -13.61 16.81 -0.03
CA PRO A 155 -13.10 18.18 0.03
C PRO A 155 -11.94 18.42 -0.94
N ARG A 156 -11.91 19.62 -1.54
CA ARG A 156 -10.94 20.03 -2.56
C ARG A 156 -10.40 21.42 -2.28
N THR A 157 -9.20 21.72 -2.75
CA THR A 157 -8.64 23.07 -2.84
C THR A 157 -9.49 23.91 -3.80
N ASN A 158 -9.34 25.24 -3.78
CA ASN A 158 -9.99 26.13 -4.75
C ASN A 158 -9.49 25.83 -6.18
N SER A 159 -8.25 25.34 -6.34
CA SER A 159 -7.75 24.80 -7.60
C SER A 159 -8.35 23.43 -7.99
N GLY A 160 -9.31 22.87 -7.23
CA GLY A 160 -9.99 21.59 -7.54
C GLY A 160 -9.24 20.32 -7.14
N GLY A 161 -8.12 20.43 -6.43
CA GLY A 161 -7.29 19.31 -5.98
C GLY A 161 -7.81 18.65 -4.71
N LEU A 162 -7.87 17.32 -4.66
CA LEU A 162 -8.33 16.57 -3.50
C LEU A 162 -7.48 16.89 -2.25
N TRP A 163 -8.13 17.28 -1.14
CA TRP A 163 -7.44 17.37 0.14
C TRP A 163 -6.91 15.98 0.53
N HIS A 164 -5.71 15.91 1.10
CA HIS A 164 -5.16 14.64 1.58
C HIS A 164 -6.07 14.03 2.67
N LYS A 165 -6.56 14.84 3.62
CA LYS A 165 -7.53 14.45 4.66
C LYS A 165 -8.41 15.65 5.07
N LYS A 166 -9.60 15.44 5.65
CA LYS A 166 -10.40 16.52 6.28
C LYS A 166 -9.64 17.28 7.38
N ILE A 167 -8.71 16.60 8.06
CA ILE A 167 -7.81 17.18 9.08
C ILE A 167 -6.60 17.93 8.50
N TYR A 168 -6.39 17.87 7.18
CA TYR A 168 -5.34 18.59 6.45
C TYR A 168 -6.00 19.47 5.38
N PRO A 169 -6.76 20.52 5.79
CA PRO A 169 -7.46 21.38 4.86
C PRO A 169 -6.50 22.08 3.91
N ASN A 170 -6.95 22.25 2.66
CA ASN A 170 -6.24 22.91 1.55
C ASN A 170 -4.91 22.26 1.13
N GLN A 171 -4.61 21.06 1.63
CA GLN A 171 -3.33 20.39 1.41
C GLN A 171 -3.45 19.21 0.44
N MET A 172 -2.63 19.22 -0.60
CA MET A 172 -2.37 18.05 -1.44
C MET A 172 -0.98 17.49 -1.12
N TRP A 173 -0.88 16.18 -0.90
CA TRP A 173 0.39 15.47 -0.69
C TRP A 173 0.56 14.45 -1.82
N LEU A 174 1.79 14.24 -2.33
CA LEU A 174 2.05 13.31 -3.45
C LEU A 174 1.52 11.89 -3.17
N ASP A 175 1.61 11.43 -1.91
CA ASP A 175 1.05 10.18 -1.41
C ASP A 175 -0.42 9.98 -1.84
N GLY A 176 -1.24 11.03 -1.74
CA GLY A 176 -2.66 10.99 -2.04
C GLY A 176 -2.98 10.63 -3.50
N LEU A 177 -2.03 10.83 -4.42
CA LEU A 177 -2.17 10.45 -5.82
C LEU A 177 -2.20 8.92 -5.94
N TYR A 178 -1.30 8.22 -5.24
CA TYR A 178 -1.35 6.76 -5.22
C TYR A 178 -2.59 6.25 -4.49
N MET A 179 -2.98 6.88 -3.37
CA MET A 179 -4.11 6.37 -2.59
C MET A 179 -5.45 6.49 -3.34
N GLY A 180 -5.66 7.59 -4.06
CA GLY A 180 -6.92 7.88 -4.75
C GLY A 180 -6.95 7.51 -6.24
N GLN A 181 -5.93 7.86 -7.02
CA GLN A 181 -6.09 7.96 -8.48
C GLN A 181 -6.19 6.61 -9.21
N PRO A 182 -5.39 5.57 -8.94
CA PRO A 182 -5.57 4.29 -9.62
C PRO A 182 -6.87 3.58 -9.25
N PHE A 183 -7.42 3.82 -8.05
CA PHE A 183 -8.77 3.37 -7.71
C PHE A 183 -9.82 4.11 -8.57
N LEU A 184 -9.70 5.44 -8.68
CA LEU A 184 -10.65 6.27 -9.42
C LEU A 184 -10.60 5.99 -10.93
N ALA A 185 -9.41 5.88 -11.51
CA ALA A 185 -9.19 5.54 -12.91
C ALA A 185 -9.80 4.16 -13.26
N ARG A 186 -9.56 3.14 -12.43
CA ARG A 186 -10.19 1.82 -12.58
C ARG A 186 -11.72 1.91 -12.49
N TYR A 187 -12.25 2.62 -11.49
CA TYR A 187 -13.71 2.78 -11.35
C TYR A 187 -14.33 3.49 -12.56
N ILE A 188 -13.70 4.54 -13.08
CA ILE A 188 -14.17 5.28 -14.25
C ILE A 188 -14.17 4.39 -15.50
N SER A 189 -13.13 3.57 -15.69
CA SER A 189 -13.01 2.62 -16.79
C SER A 189 -14.04 1.49 -16.74
N GLU A 190 -14.36 0.97 -15.55
CA GLU A 190 -15.22 -0.21 -15.39
C GLU A 190 -16.71 0.14 -15.13
N TYR A 191 -17.02 1.33 -14.61
CA TYR A 191 -18.38 1.67 -14.13
C TYR A 191 -18.88 3.10 -14.48
N GLU A 192 -18.12 3.95 -15.17
CA GLU A 192 -18.57 5.31 -15.57
C GLU A 192 -18.32 5.65 -17.05
N ASP A 193 -18.28 4.62 -17.91
CA ASP A 193 -18.08 4.73 -19.38
C ASP A 193 -16.87 5.57 -19.80
N GLY A 194 -15.82 5.66 -18.96
CA GLY A 194 -14.63 6.48 -19.22
C GLY A 194 -14.82 8.00 -19.09
N LYS A 195 -15.99 8.49 -18.66
CA LYS A 195 -16.39 9.91 -18.84
C LYS A 195 -15.64 10.94 -18.00
N ASN A 196 -14.91 10.54 -16.95
CA ASN A 196 -14.39 11.45 -15.92
C ASN A 196 -12.85 11.48 -15.79
N PHE A 197 -12.10 10.98 -16.78
CA PHE A 197 -10.63 10.89 -16.71
C PHE A 197 -9.91 12.26 -16.60
N ASP A 198 -10.52 13.35 -17.04
CA ASP A 198 -9.98 14.71 -16.85
C ASP A 198 -9.81 15.10 -15.38
N ASP A 199 -10.67 14.65 -14.45
CA ASP A 199 -10.48 14.91 -13.02
C ASP A 199 -9.22 14.20 -12.50
N VAL A 200 -9.01 12.95 -12.93
CA VAL A 200 -7.83 12.17 -12.56
C VAL A 200 -6.57 12.86 -13.07
N ALA A 201 -6.54 13.26 -14.35
CA ALA A 201 -5.40 13.97 -14.94
C ALA A 201 -5.12 15.31 -14.24
N HIS A 202 -6.18 16.07 -13.93
CA HIS A 202 -6.09 17.34 -13.21
C HIS A 202 -5.43 17.18 -11.83
N GLN A 203 -5.64 16.06 -11.11
CA GLN A 203 -4.93 15.82 -9.84
C GLN A 203 -3.41 15.74 -10.04
N PHE A 204 -2.94 15.05 -11.08
CA PHE A 204 -1.51 14.93 -11.40
C PHE A 204 -0.93 16.25 -11.91
N GLU A 205 -1.59 16.92 -12.85
CA GLU A 205 -1.16 18.21 -13.40
C GLU A 205 -1.10 19.29 -12.32
N LEU A 206 -2.10 19.37 -11.43
CA LEU A 206 -2.12 20.33 -10.35
C LEU A 206 -0.97 20.07 -9.37
N ILE A 207 -0.81 18.84 -8.85
CA ILE A 207 0.23 18.61 -7.84
C ILE A 207 1.64 18.77 -8.43
N TYR A 208 1.87 18.34 -9.67
CA TYR A 208 3.15 18.50 -10.39
C TYR A 208 3.54 19.98 -10.45
N ASN A 209 2.66 20.81 -11.03
CA ASN A 209 2.90 22.24 -11.18
C ASN A 209 3.06 22.98 -9.83
N LYS A 210 2.41 22.50 -8.77
CA LYS A 210 2.48 23.11 -7.43
C LYS A 210 3.64 22.61 -6.57
N THR A 211 4.26 21.47 -6.86
CA THR A 211 5.36 20.88 -6.05
C THR A 211 6.72 20.83 -6.75
N LEU A 212 6.77 20.90 -8.08
CA LEU A 212 8.00 20.84 -8.87
C LEU A 212 9.03 21.89 -8.43
N ASP A 213 10.24 21.43 -8.10
CA ASP A 213 11.43 22.27 -8.09
C ASP A 213 12.08 22.28 -9.48
N LYS A 214 12.16 23.47 -10.09
CA LYS A 214 12.75 23.66 -11.41
C LYS A 214 14.27 23.48 -11.44
N LYS A 215 14.95 23.45 -10.30
CA LYS A 215 16.41 23.24 -10.22
C LYS A 215 16.80 21.76 -10.30
N THR A 216 16.06 20.89 -9.63
CA THR A 216 16.32 19.43 -9.59
C THR A 216 15.45 18.62 -10.56
N GLY A 217 14.26 19.09 -10.89
CA GLY A 217 13.22 18.31 -11.57
C GLY A 217 12.43 17.38 -10.63
N LEU A 218 12.70 17.40 -9.33
CA LEU A 218 12.00 16.59 -8.33
C LEU A 218 10.76 17.32 -7.80
N LEU A 219 9.82 16.56 -7.24
CA LEU A 219 8.60 17.08 -6.60
C LEU A 219 8.75 17.10 -5.07
N LEU A 220 8.46 18.25 -4.44
CA LEU A 220 8.40 18.38 -2.99
C LEU A 220 7.17 17.65 -2.43
N HIS A 221 7.26 17.05 -1.23
CA HIS A 221 6.26 16.11 -0.70
C HIS A 221 4.82 16.65 -0.70
N ALA A 222 4.60 17.91 -0.34
CA ALA A 222 3.26 18.48 -0.23
C ALA A 222 3.17 19.97 -0.63
N TRP A 223 1.92 20.38 -0.87
CA TRP A 223 1.51 21.75 -1.15
C TRP A 223 0.26 22.11 -0.34
N ASP A 224 0.31 23.23 0.39
CA ASP A 224 -0.83 23.87 1.05
C ASP A 224 -1.24 25.11 0.23
N GLU A 225 -2.41 25.07 -0.42
CA GLU A 225 -2.92 26.22 -1.19
C GLU A 225 -3.16 27.46 -0.31
N SER A 226 -3.56 27.24 0.95
CA SER A 226 -3.85 28.32 1.90
C SER A 226 -2.58 28.91 2.53
N LYS A 227 -1.45 28.20 2.42
CA LYS A 227 -0.12 28.56 2.98
C LYS A 227 -0.10 28.80 4.49
N GLN A 228 -1.14 28.37 5.20
CA GLN A 228 -1.31 28.57 6.64
C GLN A 228 -0.48 27.59 7.47
N MET A 229 -0.16 26.41 6.94
CA MET A 229 0.70 25.46 7.64
C MET A 229 2.10 26.04 7.89
N GLY A 230 2.65 25.89 9.09
CA GLY A 230 4.01 26.34 9.43
C GLY A 230 5.10 25.82 8.48
N TRP A 231 5.00 24.55 8.04
CA TRP A 231 5.90 23.95 7.03
C TRP A 231 5.76 24.53 5.62
N ALA A 232 4.65 25.20 5.30
CA ALA A 232 4.36 25.67 3.94
C ALA A 232 5.03 27.02 3.70
N ASP A 233 5.84 27.10 2.63
CA ASP A 233 6.42 28.35 2.15
C ASP A 233 5.34 29.42 1.89
N LYS A 234 5.58 30.66 2.34
CA LYS A 234 4.57 31.73 2.33
C LYS A 234 4.35 32.33 0.96
N THR A 235 5.26 32.14 0.01
CA THR A 235 5.06 32.56 -1.38
C THR A 235 4.33 31.49 -2.20
N THR A 236 4.74 30.22 -2.10
CA THR A 236 4.30 29.14 -3.00
C THR A 236 3.35 28.11 -2.37
N GLY A 237 3.38 27.91 -1.06
CA GLY A 237 2.67 26.87 -0.34
C GLY A 237 3.39 25.51 -0.26
N LYS A 238 4.62 25.41 -0.81
CA LYS A 238 5.38 24.15 -0.89
C LYS A 238 5.96 23.72 0.46
N SER A 239 6.08 22.41 0.69
CA SER A 239 6.93 21.83 1.73
C SER A 239 8.41 21.96 1.40
N PRO A 240 9.34 22.07 2.37
CA PRO A 240 10.71 22.50 2.09
C PRO A 240 11.68 21.40 1.64
N ASN A 241 11.30 20.11 1.69
CA ASN A 241 12.16 18.99 1.28
C ASN A 241 11.44 17.95 0.42
N PHE A 242 12.25 17.19 -0.31
CA PHE A 242 11.87 16.00 -1.09
C PHE A 242 11.93 14.76 -0.19
N TRP A 243 11.10 13.75 -0.47
CA TRP A 243 11.10 12.49 0.28
C TRP A 243 10.97 11.30 -0.68
N SER A 244 11.79 10.27 -0.47
CA SER A 244 11.89 9.08 -1.33
C SER A 244 10.54 8.44 -1.63
N ARG A 245 9.72 8.21 -0.60
CA ARG A 245 8.44 7.52 -0.73
C ARG A 245 7.33 8.38 -1.31
N SER A 246 7.25 9.68 -1.00
CA SER A 246 6.23 10.54 -1.63
C SER A 246 6.45 10.67 -3.14
N LEU A 247 7.72 10.72 -3.57
CA LEU A 247 8.11 10.62 -4.97
C LEU A 247 7.76 9.24 -5.57
N GLY A 248 8.04 8.17 -4.82
CA GLY A 248 7.72 6.79 -5.19
C GLY A 248 6.23 6.58 -5.45
N TRP A 249 5.36 7.05 -4.55
CA TRP A 249 3.91 7.03 -4.75
C TRP A 249 3.47 7.74 -6.01
N TYR A 250 4.05 8.90 -6.32
CA TYR A 250 3.66 9.67 -7.50
C TYR A 250 3.99 8.92 -8.80
N VAL A 251 5.19 8.36 -8.94
CA VAL A 251 5.54 7.55 -10.13
C VAL A 251 4.78 6.23 -10.20
N MET A 252 4.52 5.56 -9.06
CA MET A 252 3.63 4.40 -9.01
C MET A 252 2.21 4.76 -9.47
N ALA A 253 1.70 5.91 -9.06
CA ALA A 253 0.35 6.35 -9.39
C ALA A 253 0.22 6.63 -10.89
N LEU A 254 1.22 7.25 -11.52
CA LEU A 254 1.26 7.48 -12.96
C LEU A 254 1.23 6.16 -13.75
N VAL A 255 2.10 5.18 -13.45
CA VAL A 255 2.09 3.90 -14.18
C VAL A 255 0.85 3.04 -13.89
N ASP A 256 0.19 3.22 -12.74
CA ASP A 256 -1.02 2.49 -12.38
C ASP A 256 -2.31 3.13 -12.93
N VAL A 257 -2.38 4.45 -13.17
CA VAL A 257 -3.54 5.04 -13.88
C VAL A 257 -3.47 4.81 -15.38
N LEU A 258 -2.28 4.77 -15.97
CA LEU A 258 -2.09 4.56 -17.41
C LEU A 258 -2.53 3.18 -17.91
N ASP A 259 -2.73 2.21 -17.00
CA ASP A 259 -3.41 0.93 -17.30
C ASP A 259 -4.90 1.09 -17.66
N TYR A 260 -5.53 2.22 -17.30
CA TYR A 260 -6.97 2.47 -17.46
C TYR A 260 -7.30 3.69 -18.34
N PHE A 261 -6.33 4.58 -18.62
CA PHE A 261 -6.55 5.73 -19.49
C PHE A 261 -6.68 5.30 -20.97
N PRO A 262 -7.73 5.73 -21.70
CA PRO A 262 -7.87 5.47 -23.13
C PRO A 262 -6.67 6.02 -23.91
N GLU A 263 -6.17 5.26 -24.89
CA GLU A 263 -4.94 5.61 -25.61
C GLU A 263 -5.01 6.95 -26.35
N ASN A 264 -6.21 7.35 -26.77
CA ASN A 264 -6.53 8.61 -27.44
C ASN A 264 -7.02 9.73 -26.50
N HIS A 265 -6.96 9.55 -25.17
CA HIS A 265 -7.42 10.56 -24.22
C HIS A 265 -6.48 11.79 -24.25
N PRO A 266 -6.97 13.03 -24.43
CA PRO A 266 -6.12 14.21 -24.66
C PRO A 266 -5.19 14.56 -23.49
N LYS A 267 -5.47 14.02 -22.30
CA LYS A 267 -4.62 14.14 -21.11
C LYS A 267 -3.67 12.96 -20.85
N ARG A 268 -3.61 11.94 -21.72
CA ARG A 268 -2.73 10.78 -21.51
C ARG A 268 -1.25 11.16 -21.64
N ASP A 269 -0.92 11.97 -22.64
CA ASP A 269 0.47 12.33 -22.95
C ASP A 269 1.12 13.19 -21.87
N ILE A 270 0.37 14.07 -21.19
CA ILE A 270 0.91 14.85 -20.07
C ILE A 270 1.22 13.98 -18.84
N LEU A 271 0.50 12.87 -18.62
CA LEU A 271 0.85 11.89 -17.57
C LEU A 271 2.12 11.11 -17.94
N ILE A 272 2.28 10.74 -19.21
CA ILE A 272 3.50 10.09 -19.71
C ILE A 272 4.69 11.07 -19.65
N GLN A 273 4.51 12.35 -19.97
CA GLN A 273 5.56 13.37 -19.84
C GLN A 273 5.99 13.54 -18.38
N GLN A 274 5.05 13.68 -17.45
CA GLN A 274 5.35 13.79 -16.01
C GLN A 274 6.07 12.56 -15.45
N LEU A 275 5.76 11.37 -15.98
CA LEU A 275 6.48 10.13 -15.66
C LEU A 275 7.92 10.16 -16.17
N ASN A 276 8.14 10.62 -17.41
CA ASN A 276 9.48 10.72 -18.01
C ASN A 276 10.33 11.80 -17.33
N ASP A 277 9.78 12.99 -17.10
CA ASP A 277 10.44 14.12 -16.43
C ASP A 277 10.95 13.70 -15.04
N LEU A 278 10.06 13.14 -14.21
CA LEU A 278 10.42 12.80 -12.84
C LEU A 278 11.31 11.55 -12.77
N SER A 279 11.09 10.53 -13.61
CA SER A 279 12.00 9.39 -13.70
C SER A 279 13.41 9.85 -14.09
N SER A 280 13.52 10.78 -15.05
CA SER A 280 14.80 11.39 -15.47
C SER A 280 15.46 12.21 -14.36
N ALA A 281 14.68 12.89 -13.52
CA ALA A 281 15.19 13.60 -12.35
C ALA A 281 15.65 12.65 -11.23
N LEU A 282 14.94 11.54 -11.03
CA LEU A 282 15.28 10.50 -10.06
C LEU A 282 16.57 9.76 -10.42
N VAL A 283 16.78 9.38 -11.68
CA VAL A 283 18.02 8.71 -12.12
C VAL A 283 19.27 9.55 -11.84
N LYS A 284 19.18 10.89 -11.99
CA LYS A 284 20.28 11.83 -11.66
C LYS A 284 20.67 11.86 -10.18
N VAL A 285 19.82 11.34 -9.29
CA VAL A 285 20.07 11.25 -7.83
C VAL A 285 20.07 9.80 -7.32
N GLN A 286 20.22 8.81 -8.22
CA GLN A 286 20.45 7.42 -7.84
C GLN A 286 21.88 7.25 -7.30
N ASP A 287 22.04 6.59 -6.15
CA ASP A 287 23.35 6.30 -5.58
C ASP A 287 24.15 5.28 -6.44
N LYS A 288 25.46 5.19 -6.19
CA LYS A 288 26.34 4.15 -6.76
C LYS A 288 25.83 2.72 -6.49
N THR A 289 25.17 2.48 -5.35
CA THR A 289 24.51 1.20 -5.03
C THR A 289 23.29 0.89 -5.90
N GLY A 290 22.75 1.88 -6.62
CA GLY A 290 21.46 1.78 -7.31
C GLY A 290 20.26 2.22 -6.47
N ASN A 291 20.44 2.47 -5.18
CA ASN A 291 19.35 2.84 -4.27
C ASN A 291 19.22 4.36 -4.16
N TRP A 292 18.14 4.83 -3.53
CA TRP A 292 17.91 6.24 -3.24
C TRP A 292 17.91 6.52 -1.74
N TYR A 293 18.36 7.72 -1.40
CA TYR A 293 18.34 8.22 -0.03
C TYR A 293 16.93 8.68 0.39
N GLN A 294 16.60 8.55 1.69
CA GLN A 294 15.37 9.04 2.32
C GLN A 294 15.03 10.48 1.90
N VAL A 295 16.04 11.36 1.87
CA VAL A 295 15.96 12.66 1.18
C VAL A 295 16.86 12.60 -0.07
N PRO A 296 16.33 12.38 -1.29
CA PRO A 296 17.13 11.94 -2.44
C PRO A 296 18.20 12.94 -2.92
N ASN A 297 17.94 14.24 -2.82
CA ASN A 297 18.84 15.29 -3.33
C ASN A 297 20.05 15.59 -2.42
N PHE A 298 20.20 14.88 -1.29
CA PHE A 298 21.31 15.03 -0.35
C PHE A 298 22.07 13.70 -0.11
N PRO A 299 22.59 13.05 -1.17
CA PRO A 299 23.36 11.82 -1.01
C PRO A 299 24.60 12.07 -0.13
N GLY A 300 24.85 11.17 0.82
CA GLY A 300 25.99 11.27 1.75
C GLY A 300 25.92 12.39 2.80
N ARG A 301 24.85 13.22 2.84
CA ARG A 301 24.67 14.19 3.94
C ARG A 301 24.44 13.45 5.26
N GLU A 302 24.99 13.99 6.34
CA GLU A 302 24.96 13.37 7.67
C GLU A 302 23.54 12.97 8.11
N GLY A 303 23.39 11.74 8.62
CA GLY A 303 22.13 11.15 9.05
C GLY A 303 21.22 10.63 7.93
N ASN A 304 21.45 10.99 6.66
CA ASN A 304 20.70 10.42 5.54
C ASN A 304 21.00 8.92 5.38
N TYR A 305 20.05 8.16 4.84
CA TYR A 305 20.20 6.71 4.65
C TYR A 305 19.52 6.25 3.36
N LEU A 306 20.05 5.17 2.77
CA LEU A 306 19.41 4.48 1.65
C LEU A 306 18.08 3.88 2.14
N GLU A 307 16.98 4.25 1.50
CA GLU A 307 15.62 3.96 1.97
C GLU A 307 14.92 2.98 1.02
N SER A 308 14.45 1.86 1.58
CA SER A 308 14.04 0.71 0.78
C SER A 308 12.67 0.86 0.10
N SER A 309 11.73 1.60 0.69
CA SER A 309 10.39 1.73 0.07
C SER A 309 10.41 2.61 -1.17
N GLY A 310 10.93 3.84 -1.11
CA GLY A 310 11.03 4.71 -2.28
C GLY A 310 11.85 4.04 -3.40
N THR A 311 12.98 3.43 -3.05
CA THR A 311 13.80 2.64 -3.99
C THR A 311 12.99 1.53 -4.69
N ALA A 312 12.20 0.74 -3.95
CA ALA A 312 11.37 -0.32 -4.53
C ALA A 312 10.21 0.24 -5.38
N MET A 313 9.62 1.37 -4.98
CA MET A 313 8.60 2.07 -5.76
C MET A 313 9.14 2.59 -7.09
N PHE A 314 10.36 3.15 -7.10
CA PHE A 314 11.06 3.58 -8.31
C PHE A 314 11.39 2.39 -9.21
N ALA A 315 11.93 1.29 -8.65
CA ALA A 315 12.22 0.07 -9.41
C ALA A 315 10.97 -0.52 -10.08
N TYR A 316 9.84 -0.58 -9.37
CA TYR A 316 8.55 -0.99 -9.95
C TYR A 316 8.09 -0.04 -11.06
N ALA A 317 8.06 1.27 -10.80
CA ALA A 317 7.53 2.24 -11.76
C ALA A 317 8.39 2.31 -13.04
N PHE A 318 9.71 2.20 -12.91
CA PHE A 318 10.62 2.16 -14.05
C PHE A 318 10.44 0.86 -14.85
N ALA A 319 10.44 -0.31 -14.20
CA ALA A 319 10.25 -1.60 -14.87
C ALA A 319 8.90 -1.70 -15.59
N LYS A 320 7.81 -1.33 -14.91
CA LYS A 320 6.46 -1.30 -15.49
C LYS A 320 6.35 -0.26 -16.61
N GLY A 321 6.91 0.94 -16.42
CA GLY A 321 6.90 2.01 -17.42
C GLY A 321 7.58 1.59 -18.72
N VAL A 322 8.74 0.92 -18.67
CA VAL A 322 9.41 0.38 -19.86
C VAL A 322 8.59 -0.75 -20.50
N LYS A 323 8.14 -1.71 -19.70
CA LYS A 323 7.32 -2.86 -20.16
C LYS A 323 6.02 -2.43 -20.85
N LYS A 324 5.49 -1.25 -20.51
CA LYS A 324 4.27 -0.65 -21.06
C LYS A 324 4.53 0.38 -22.18
N GLY A 325 5.79 0.67 -22.51
CA GLY A 325 6.16 1.68 -23.52
C GLY A 325 5.95 3.13 -23.07
N TYR A 326 5.79 3.38 -21.77
CA TYR A 326 5.67 4.73 -21.20
C TYR A 326 7.04 5.37 -20.89
N LEU A 327 8.10 4.56 -20.76
CA LEU A 327 9.48 5.00 -20.51
C LEU A 327 10.47 4.39 -21.52
N PRO A 328 11.51 5.13 -21.95
CA PRO A 328 12.64 4.60 -22.72
C PRO A 328 13.34 3.41 -22.04
N SER A 329 13.92 2.51 -22.83
CA SER A 329 14.47 1.23 -22.35
C SER A 329 15.61 1.35 -21.33
N GLU A 330 16.33 2.47 -21.32
CA GLU A 330 17.38 2.79 -20.32
C GLU A 330 16.88 2.75 -18.86
N PHE A 331 15.60 3.06 -18.62
CA PHE A 331 15.02 2.98 -17.27
C PHE A 331 14.98 1.55 -16.72
N ASN A 332 15.07 0.52 -17.56
CA ASN A 332 15.18 -0.87 -17.13
C ASN A 332 16.56 -1.19 -16.52
N GLU A 333 17.63 -0.52 -16.95
CA GLU A 333 18.95 -0.64 -16.30
C GLU A 333 18.89 -0.02 -14.90
N ALA A 334 18.36 1.20 -14.79
CA ALA A 334 18.16 1.87 -13.51
C ALA A 334 17.29 1.05 -12.54
N ALA A 335 16.23 0.39 -13.05
CA ALA A 335 15.36 -0.48 -12.28
C ALA A 335 16.05 -1.76 -11.78
N ASN A 336 16.82 -2.46 -12.64
CA ASN A 336 17.57 -3.64 -12.24
C ASN A 336 18.67 -3.31 -11.23
N LYS A 337 19.46 -2.26 -11.50
CA LYS A 337 20.48 -1.75 -10.58
C LYS A 337 19.89 -1.37 -9.22
N ALA A 338 18.69 -0.78 -9.20
CA ALA A 338 17.97 -0.52 -7.96
C ALA A 338 17.58 -1.80 -7.21
N PHE A 339 17.06 -2.81 -7.91
CA PHE A 339 16.69 -4.07 -7.29
C PHE A 339 17.91 -4.87 -6.78
N ASP A 340 19.01 -4.86 -7.52
CA ASP A 340 20.27 -5.46 -7.09
C ASP A 340 20.85 -4.76 -5.84
N GLY A 341 20.78 -3.43 -5.79
CA GLY A 341 21.11 -2.66 -4.59
C GLY A 341 20.19 -2.98 -3.40
N LEU A 342 18.87 -3.14 -3.62
CA LEU A 342 17.95 -3.56 -2.56
C LEU A 342 18.36 -4.91 -1.98
N VAL A 343 18.62 -5.89 -2.84
CA VAL A 343 19.02 -7.25 -2.46
C VAL A 343 20.38 -7.28 -1.76
N LYS A 344 21.33 -6.44 -2.19
CA LYS A 344 22.71 -6.42 -1.67
C LYS A 344 22.89 -5.60 -0.38
N GLU A 345 22.26 -4.43 -0.30
CA GLU A 345 22.50 -3.46 0.78
C GLU A 345 21.40 -3.45 1.85
N LEU A 346 20.14 -3.69 1.44
CA LEU A 346 18.96 -3.46 2.29
C LEU A 346 18.18 -4.73 2.67
N VAL A 347 18.42 -5.87 2.01
CA VAL A 347 17.82 -7.16 2.36
C VAL A 347 18.76 -7.98 3.25
N LYS A 348 18.19 -8.69 4.22
CA LYS A 348 18.85 -9.79 4.93
C LYS A 348 18.09 -11.09 4.66
N VAL A 349 18.81 -12.22 4.72
CA VAL A 349 18.25 -13.57 4.57
C VAL A 349 18.75 -14.39 5.74
N ASP A 350 17.83 -14.99 6.49
CA ASP A 350 18.13 -15.84 7.64
C ASP A 350 18.41 -17.29 7.19
N GLN A 351 18.92 -18.14 8.09
CA GLN A 351 19.42 -19.48 7.74
C GLN A 351 18.36 -20.43 7.17
N ASP A 352 17.09 -20.19 7.46
CA ASP A 352 15.92 -20.94 6.98
C ASP A 352 15.35 -20.38 5.66
N GLY A 353 15.99 -19.37 5.08
CA GLY A 353 15.60 -18.70 3.85
C GLY A 353 14.70 -17.47 4.03
N GLU A 354 14.25 -17.15 5.25
CA GLU A 354 13.36 -16.02 5.52
C GLU A 354 14.01 -14.68 5.13
N VAL A 355 13.26 -13.83 4.43
CA VAL A 355 13.73 -12.59 3.82
C VAL A 355 13.25 -11.39 4.64
N HIS A 356 14.18 -10.48 4.96
CA HIS A 356 13.96 -9.31 5.79
C HIS A 356 14.34 -8.03 5.04
N LEU A 357 13.36 -7.18 4.71
CA LEU A 357 13.63 -5.87 4.12
C LEU A 357 13.93 -4.85 5.22
N THR A 358 15.11 -4.26 5.20
CA THR A 358 15.58 -3.29 6.21
C THR A 358 15.48 -1.85 5.69
N GLN A 359 15.85 -0.89 6.55
CA GLN A 359 15.89 0.56 6.27
C GLN A 359 14.62 1.19 5.67
N THR A 360 13.45 0.56 5.86
CA THR A 360 12.16 1.15 5.48
C THR A 360 11.81 2.28 6.44
N CYS A 361 11.48 3.47 5.93
CA CYS A 361 10.90 4.52 6.77
C CYS A 361 9.51 4.08 7.28
N LYS A 362 9.25 4.10 8.60
CA LYS A 362 7.98 3.66 9.23
C LYS A 362 6.76 4.44 8.72
N GLY A 363 6.95 5.70 8.36
CA GLY A 363 5.91 6.68 8.07
C GLY A 363 6.51 8.07 8.16
N ALA A 364 6.01 9.02 7.36
CA ALA A 364 6.30 10.44 7.52
C ALA A 364 5.04 11.25 7.16
N GLY A 365 5.05 12.55 7.39
CA GLY A 365 3.95 13.45 7.05
C GLY A 365 4.18 14.85 7.60
N LEU A 366 3.26 15.78 7.34
CA LEU A 366 3.44 17.19 7.67
C LEU A 366 2.38 17.70 8.66
N GLY A 367 2.73 18.72 9.45
CA GLY A 367 1.87 19.32 10.46
C GLY A 367 1.43 18.33 11.55
N GLY A 368 0.25 18.56 12.15
CA GLY A 368 -0.28 17.72 13.24
C GLY A 368 0.33 18.03 14.61
N ASN A 369 0.17 17.09 15.55
CA ASN A 369 0.72 17.16 16.91
C ASN A 369 1.29 15.78 17.31
N PRO A 370 2.58 15.63 17.68
CA PRO A 370 3.63 16.66 17.64
C PRO A 370 3.80 17.26 16.23
N TYR A 371 4.26 18.51 16.16
CA TYR A 371 4.35 19.23 14.90
C TYR A 371 5.46 18.67 14.02
N ARG A 372 5.14 18.35 12.76
CA ARG A 372 6.10 17.88 11.76
C ARG A 372 6.33 18.97 10.72
N ASP A 373 7.52 19.53 10.73
CA ASP A 373 7.91 20.71 9.94
C ASP A 373 8.37 20.39 8.50
N ALA A 374 8.53 19.10 8.17
CA ALA A 374 9.12 18.64 6.91
C ALA A 374 10.55 19.16 6.65
N SER A 375 11.29 19.49 7.71
CA SER A 375 12.75 19.68 7.66
C SER A 375 13.46 18.41 7.18
N TYR A 376 14.71 18.56 6.73
CA TYR A 376 15.56 17.41 6.39
C TYR A 376 15.75 16.53 7.63
N GLU A 377 15.99 17.20 8.76
CA GLU A 377 16.21 16.67 10.10
C GLU A 377 15.01 15.85 10.58
N TYR A 378 13.78 16.30 10.30
CA TYR A 378 12.56 15.50 10.52
C TYR A 378 12.56 14.20 9.69
N TYR A 379 12.79 14.28 8.36
CA TYR A 379 12.73 13.10 7.50
C TYR A 379 13.81 12.05 7.85
N ILE A 380 15.03 12.46 8.19
CA ILE A 380 16.09 11.49 8.52
C ILE A 380 15.90 10.83 9.89
N ASN A 381 15.22 11.50 10.82
CA ASN A 381 14.96 10.98 12.17
C ASN A 381 13.64 10.17 12.29
N GLU A 382 12.79 10.15 11.26
CA GLU A 382 11.63 9.25 11.23
C GLU A 382 12.04 7.78 11.34
N ALA A 383 11.29 7.03 12.15
CA ALA A 383 11.77 5.75 12.65
C ALA A 383 11.95 4.71 11.53
N LYS A 384 13.11 4.04 11.49
CA LYS A 384 13.34 2.89 10.59
C LYS A 384 12.66 1.63 11.13
N ARG A 385 12.10 0.82 10.24
CA ARG A 385 11.45 -0.47 10.56
C ARG A 385 11.81 -1.55 9.53
N VAL A 386 12.14 -2.73 10.04
CA VAL A 386 12.32 -3.95 9.24
C VAL A 386 10.95 -4.53 8.88
N ASN A 387 10.81 -5.09 7.68
CA ASN A 387 9.60 -5.72 7.14
C ASN A 387 8.34 -4.85 7.13
N ASN A 388 8.51 -3.53 7.15
CA ASN A 388 7.37 -2.62 7.19
C ASN A 388 6.65 -2.57 5.84
N LEU A 389 5.32 -2.56 5.91
CA LEU A 389 4.42 -2.71 4.75
C LEU A 389 4.63 -1.69 3.63
N HIS A 390 5.14 -0.49 3.94
CA HIS A 390 5.48 0.51 2.93
C HIS A 390 6.59 0.05 1.96
N GLY A 391 7.47 -0.85 2.39
CA GLY A 391 8.57 -1.36 1.57
C GLY A 391 8.32 -2.76 1.02
N THR A 392 7.70 -3.65 1.80
CA THR A 392 7.54 -5.06 1.39
C THR A 392 6.57 -5.26 0.23
N GLY A 393 5.45 -4.53 0.18
CA GLY A 393 4.53 -4.54 -0.96
C GLY A 393 5.19 -4.07 -2.27
N PRO A 394 5.82 -2.88 -2.30
CA PRO A 394 6.55 -2.40 -3.47
C PRO A 394 7.77 -3.28 -3.84
N PHE A 395 8.44 -3.92 -2.88
CA PHE A 395 9.49 -4.89 -3.17
C PHE A 395 8.96 -6.08 -3.96
N ILE A 396 7.83 -6.66 -3.55
CA ILE A 396 7.17 -7.75 -4.30
C ILE A 396 6.74 -7.26 -5.69
N LEU A 397 6.13 -6.09 -5.79
CA LEU A 397 5.71 -5.51 -7.08
C LEU A 397 6.90 -5.27 -8.04
N ALA A 398 8.01 -4.70 -7.55
CA ALA A 398 9.22 -4.50 -8.33
C ALA A 398 9.85 -5.82 -8.77
N ALA A 399 9.90 -6.81 -7.87
CA ALA A 399 10.40 -8.15 -8.17
C ALA A 399 9.56 -8.85 -9.26
N LEU A 400 8.22 -8.70 -9.23
CA LEU A 400 7.33 -9.26 -10.24
C LEU A 400 7.55 -8.63 -11.63
N GLU A 401 7.68 -7.30 -11.70
CA GLU A 401 7.87 -6.58 -12.98
C GLU A 401 9.27 -6.84 -13.58
N LEU A 402 10.30 -6.99 -12.73
CA LEU A 402 11.66 -7.35 -13.12
C LEU A 402 11.88 -8.88 -13.24
N ASN A 403 10.87 -9.71 -12.96
CA ASN A 403 10.93 -11.18 -12.97
C ASN A 403 12.06 -11.75 -12.07
N ARG A 404 12.25 -11.16 -10.88
CA ARG A 404 13.32 -11.42 -9.89
C ARG A 404 12.85 -12.25 -8.70
#